data_AF-A0AAI9V4L2-F1
#
_entry.id   AF-A0AAI9V4L2-F1
#
_cell.length_a   1.000
_cell.length_b   1.000
_cell.length_c   1.000
_cell.angle_alpha   90.00
_cell.angle_beta   90.00
_cell.angle_gamma   90.00
#
_symmetry.space_group_name_H-M   'P 1'
#
loop_
_entity.id
_entity.type
_entity.pdbx_description
1 polymer ?
#
loop_
_entity_poly.entity_id
_entity_poly.type
_entity_poly.pdbx_seq_one_letter_code
_entity_poly.pdbx_strand_id
1 'polypeptide(L)'
;MVYEHKIWLSAHSRQAENCIVPQEIICEALDTLNLLFPHNDRCTESFLRKQKQIFHHLGYCGRERKLDLESYPYWGCKIKKLIEISEGKRSGIWQFVPDSKGFNLIESANFWIATAAAFLAFVGFILGLTSIVYAKWSYDVGVKSMTISEESLELTRLQYKLSLAQACSDPNEARLLPDFCSAEE
;
A
#
# COMPACT_ATOMS: atom_id res chain seq x y z
N MET A 1 12.56 33.25 12.97
CA MET A 1 12.06 33.77 14.27
C MET A 1 12.60 33.01 15.47
N VAL A 2 12.31 31.71 15.70
CA VAL A 2 12.78 31.01 16.93
C VAL A 2 14.32 31.02 17.08
N TYR A 3 15.08 30.82 16.01
CA TYR A 3 16.54 30.83 16.05
C TYR A 3 17.16 32.22 16.25
N GLU A 4 16.51 33.29 15.76
CA GLU A 4 16.95 34.67 16.00
C GLU A 4 16.80 35.03 17.48
N HIS A 5 15.69 34.62 18.09
CA HIS A 5 15.46 34.79 19.52
C HIS A 5 16.47 33.96 20.34
N LYS A 6 16.83 32.76 19.88
CA LYS A 6 17.86 31.94 20.50
C LYS A 6 19.24 32.61 20.48
N ILE A 7 19.62 33.22 19.35
CA ILE A 7 20.88 33.98 19.23
C ILE A 7 20.84 35.20 20.15
N TRP A 8 19.73 35.94 20.17
CA TRP A 8 19.53 37.09 21.03
C TRP A 8 19.64 36.73 22.52
N LEU A 9 18.96 35.65 22.95
CA LEU A 9 19.02 35.11 24.30
C LEU A 9 20.44 34.65 24.66
N SER A 10 21.16 34.03 23.73
CA SER A 10 22.54 33.60 23.94
C SER A 10 23.52 34.76 24.04
N ALA A 11 23.26 35.88 23.36
CA ALA A 11 24.05 37.10 23.51
C ALA A 11 23.80 37.75 24.88
N HIS A 12 22.54 37.84 25.29
CA HIS A 12 22.15 38.40 26.59
C HIS A 12 22.62 37.55 27.77
N SER A 13 22.65 36.23 27.64
CA SER A 13 23.18 35.35 28.70
C SER A 13 24.66 35.59 28.99
N ARG A 14 25.41 36.19 28.06
CA ARG A 14 26.84 36.55 28.24
C ARG A 14 27.03 37.95 28.85
N GLN A 15 26.00 38.79 28.89
CA GLN A 15 26.03 40.15 29.41
C GLN A 15 25.18 40.27 30.68
N ALA A 16 25.53 39.49 31.70
CA ALA A 16 24.75 39.37 32.95
C ALA A 16 24.56 40.69 33.71
N GLU A 17 25.47 41.66 33.55
CA GLU A 17 25.50 42.89 34.35
C GLU A 17 24.46 43.95 33.92
N ASN A 18 23.90 43.88 32.70
CA ASN A 18 22.98 44.90 32.17
C ASN A 18 21.59 44.36 31.79
N CYS A 19 21.26 43.13 32.20
CA CYS A 19 20.02 42.48 31.75
C CYS A 19 18.88 42.65 32.76
N ILE A 20 17.75 43.17 32.30
CA ILE A 20 16.51 43.34 33.10
C ILE A 20 15.90 41.97 33.48
N VAL A 21 16.17 40.94 32.67
CA VAL A 21 15.62 39.60 32.85
C VAL A 21 16.56 38.72 33.68
N PRO A 22 16.05 37.99 34.68
CA PRO A 22 16.84 37.05 35.47
C PRO A 22 17.58 36.04 34.60
N GLN A 23 18.87 35.85 34.89
CA GLN A 23 19.73 34.97 34.10
C GLN A 23 19.26 33.51 34.13
N GLU A 24 18.63 33.07 35.23
CA GLU A 24 18.03 31.75 35.40
C GLU A 24 16.96 31.48 34.33
N ILE A 25 16.07 32.45 34.08
CA ILE A 25 14.99 32.33 33.09
C ILE A 25 15.56 32.26 31.67
N ILE A 26 16.58 33.08 31.37
CA ILE A 26 17.27 33.05 30.06
C ILE A 26 17.95 31.70 29.85
N CYS A 27 18.63 31.20 30.89
CA CYS A 27 19.30 29.90 30.85
C CYS A 27 18.33 28.75 30.61
N GLU A 28 17.18 28.74 31.31
CA GLU A 28 16.16 27.71 31.12
C GLU A 28 15.47 27.84 29.75
N ALA A 29 15.24 29.06 29.25
CA ALA A 29 14.70 29.29 27.91
C ALA A 29 15.66 28.74 26.83
N LEU A 30 16.98 28.89 27.01
CA LEU A 30 17.96 28.31 26.11
C LEU A 30 18.00 26.77 26.19
N ASP A 31 17.92 26.21 27.39
CA ASP A 31 17.90 24.75 27.61
C ASP A 31 16.63 24.11 27.02
N THR A 32 15.47 24.74 27.18
CA THR A 32 14.21 24.28 26.56
C THR A 32 14.25 24.34 25.04
N LEU A 33 14.82 25.41 24.45
CA LEU A 33 15.01 25.49 23.01
C LEU A 33 15.99 24.42 22.49
N ASN A 34 17.01 24.05 23.26
CA ASN A 34 17.90 22.92 22.94
C ASN A 34 17.19 21.57 23.05
N LEU A 35 16.25 21.43 23.99
CA LEU A 35 15.44 20.22 24.15
C LEU A 35 14.48 20.02 22.97
N LEU A 36 13.80 21.09 22.54
CA LEU A 36 12.81 21.07 21.46
C LEU A 36 13.44 21.01 20.07
N PHE A 37 14.56 21.70 19.87
CA PHE A 37 15.24 21.80 18.58
C PHE A 37 16.72 21.35 18.69
N PRO A 38 16.96 20.03 18.68
CA PRO A 38 18.31 19.49 18.81
C PRO A 38 19.21 19.89 17.63
N HIS A 39 20.45 20.27 17.95
CA HIS A 39 21.45 20.72 16.97
C HIS A 39 22.06 19.57 16.15
N ASN A 40 22.01 18.33 16.64
CA ASN A 40 22.61 17.15 15.98
C ASN A 40 21.57 16.18 15.38
N ASP A 41 20.32 16.60 15.24
CA ASP A 41 19.28 15.76 14.63
C ASP A 41 19.06 16.11 13.15
N ARG A 42 19.34 15.14 12.27
CA ARG A 42 19.18 15.30 10.81
C ARG A 42 17.73 15.57 10.40
N CYS A 43 16.76 15.07 11.15
CA CYS A 43 15.35 15.31 10.89
C CYS A 43 15.00 16.78 11.15
N THR A 44 15.45 17.32 12.27
CA THR A 44 15.31 18.74 12.62
C THR A 44 16.01 19.64 11.60
N GLU A 45 17.23 19.32 11.19
CA GLU A 45 17.96 20.05 10.16
C GLU A 45 17.20 20.09 8.81
N SER A 46 16.71 18.94 8.35
CA SER A 46 15.94 18.82 7.10
C SER A 46 14.64 19.63 7.15
N PHE A 47 13.92 19.59 8.28
CA PHE A 47 12.71 20.37 8.49
C PHE A 47 12.99 21.88 8.42
N LEU A 48 14.06 22.34 9.07
CA LEU A 48 14.43 23.76 9.10
C LEU A 48 14.93 24.27 7.76
N ARG A 49 15.67 23.45 7.02
CA ARG A 49 16.10 23.75 5.66
C ARG A 49 14.90 23.95 4.72
N LYS A 50 13.86 23.12 4.84
CA LYS A 50 12.59 23.30 4.10
C LYS A 50 11.90 24.62 4.45
N GLN A 51 12.05 25.09 5.69
CA GLN A 51 11.51 26.37 6.16
C GLN A 51 12.43 27.58 5.88
N LYS A 52 13.50 27.43 5.09
CA LYS A 52 14.51 28.47 4.81
C LYS A 52 15.15 29.07 6.07
N GLN A 53 15.18 28.32 7.18
CA GLN A 53 15.87 28.74 8.41
C GLN A 53 17.34 28.30 8.33
N ILE A 54 18.26 29.25 8.09
CA ILE A 54 19.70 28.99 7.89
C ILE A 54 20.47 28.89 9.23
N PHE A 55 19.86 29.37 10.31
CA PHE A 55 20.51 29.57 11.61
C PHE A 55 20.60 28.32 12.51
N HIS A 56 20.28 27.12 12.00
CA HIS A 56 20.33 25.88 12.80
C HIS A 56 21.73 25.63 13.39
N HIS A 57 22.79 25.83 12.59
CA HIS A 57 24.18 25.68 13.02
C HIS A 57 24.65 26.73 14.03
N LEU A 58 24.04 27.92 14.03
CA LEU A 58 24.36 29.01 14.95
C LEU A 58 23.65 28.87 16.30
N GLY A 59 22.75 27.90 16.42
CA GLY A 59 21.96 27.66 17.63
C GLY A 59 22.68 26.84 18.71
N TYR A 60 23.92 26.40 18.53
CA TYR A 60 24.64 25.68 19.58
C TYR A 60 25.23 26.66 20.60
N CYS A 61 24.52 26.85 21.71
CA CYS A 61 24.92 27.78 22.76
C CYS A 61 25.95 27.20 23.76
N GLY A 62 26.65 26.10 23.41
CA GLY A 62 27.64 25.46 24.29
C GLY A 62 27.05 24.79 25.55
N ARG A 63 25.73 24.56 25.57
CA ARG A 63 25.02 23.94 26.71
C ARG A 63 24.59 22.53 26.34
N GLU A 64 24.81 21.60 27.26
CA GLU A 64 24.36 20.22 27.10
C GLU A 64 22.84 20.10 27.21
N ARG A 65 22.28 19.10 26.52
CA ARG A 65 20.84 18.85 26.52
C ARG A 65 20.44 18.14 27.82
N LYS A 66 19.73 18.84 28.70
CA LYS A 66 19.13 18.25 29.91
C LYS A 66 17.81 17.60 29.55
N LEU A 67 17.70 16.28 29.77
CA LEU A 67 16.48 15.51 29.48
C LEU A 67 15.54 15.40 30.69
N ASP A 68 16.04 15.68 31.87
CA ASP A 68 15.27 15.60 33.10
C ASP A 68 14.33 16.81 33.25
N LEU A 69 13.07 16.54 33.58
CA LEU A 69 12.04 17.57 33.74
C LEU A 69 12.26 18.41 35.01
N GLU A 70 12.89 17.84 36.04
CA GLU A 70 13.20 18.56 37.29
C GLU A 70 14.19 19.70 37.08
N SER A 71 14.95 19.66 35.99
CA SER A 71 15.88 20.72 35.59
C SER A 71 15.19 21.98 35.03
N TYR A 72 13.85 21.97 34.89
CA TYR A 72 13.07 23.04 34.24
C TYR A 72 11.97 23.60 35.18
N PRO A 73 12.33 24.45 36.16
CA PRO A 73 11.37 24.98 37.13
C PRO A 73 10.31 25.91 36.52
N TYR A 74 10.63 26.70 35.48
CA TYR A 74 9.70 27.66 34.89
C TYR A 74 8.87 27.09 33.73
N TRP A 75 9.46 26.21 32.93
CA TRP A 75 8.88 25.69 31.69
C TRP A 75 8.54 24.20 31.75
N GLY A 76 8.94 23.47 32.79
CA GLY A 76 8.72 22.03 32.94
C GLY A 76 7.25 21.63 32.80
N CYS A 77 6.31 22.37 33.40
CA CYS A 77 4.87 22.10 33.24
C CYS A 77 4.39 22.20 31.79
N LYS A 78 4.92 23.15 31.00
CA LYS A 78 4.58 23.32 29.59
C LYS A 78 5.21 22.23 28.73
N ILE A 79 6.45 21.82 29.05
CA ILE A 79 7.13 20.70 28.41
C ILE A 79 6.35 19.40 28.66
N LYS A 80 5.92 19.16 29.90
CA LYS A 80 5.07 18.00 30.26
C LYS A 80 3.79 17.95 29.43
N LYS A 81 3.10 19.09 29.29
CA LYS A 81 1.91 19.19 28.44
C LYS A 81 2.24 18.94 26.96
N LEU A 82 3.40 19.40 26.49
CA LEU A 82 3.86 19.10 25.13
C LEU A 82 4.13 17.61 24.93
N ILE A 83 4.75 16.96 25.91
CA ILE A 83 4.99 15.51 25.91
C ILE A 83 3.65 14.78 25.85
N GLU A 84 2.70 15.14 26.69
CA GLU A 84 1.35 14.56 26.72
C GLU A 84 0.60 14.74 25.39
N ILE A 85 0.74 15.89 24.72
CA ILE A 85 0.17 16.10 23.38
C ILE A 85 0.89 15.27 22.32
N SER A 86 2.22 15.13 22.44
CA SER A 86 3.04 14.39 21.48
C SER A 86 2.92 12.87 21.60
N GLU A 87 2.75 12.36 22.82
CA GLU A 87 2.52 10.97 23.17
C GLU A 87 1.02 10.61 23.15
N GLY A 88 0.16 11.62 23.23
CA GLY A 88 -1.27 11.48 23.08
C GLY A 88 -1.62 10.74 21.79
N LYS A 89 -2.56 9.81 21.91
CA LYS A 89 -3.04 8.95 20.82
C LYS A 89 -3.32 9.81 19.57
N ARG A 90 -2.45 9.72 18.56
CA ARG A 90 -2.64 10.40 17.27
C ARG A 90 -4.05 10.06 16.77
N SER A 91 -4.90 11.07 16.62
CA SER A 91 -6.29 10.88 16.24
C SER A 91 -6.44 10.80 14.72
N GLY A 92 -7.31 9.90 14.24
CA GLY A 92 -7.70 9.79 12.84
C GLY A 92 -6.87 8.80 12.01
N ILE A 93 -6.85 9.01 10.68
CA ILE A 93 -6.25 8.11 9.67
C ILE A 93 -4.74 7.91 9.87
N TRP A 94 -4.09 8.88 10.53
CA TRP A 94 -2.66 8.88 10.84
C TRP A 94 -2.25 7.87 11.93
N GLN A 95 -3.20 7.29 12.67
CA GLN A 95 -2.92 6.21 13.63
C GLN A 95 -2.56 4.88 12.95
N PHE A 96 -2.95 4.71 11.68
CA PHE A 96 -2.73 3.49 10.91
C PHE A 96 -1.51 3.56 9.99
N VAL A 97 -0.88 4.74 9.88
CA VAL A 97 0.38 4.92 9.17
C VAL A 97 1.50 4.36 10.06
N PRO A 98 2.28 3.38 9.58
CA PRO A 98 3.35 2.79 10.37
C PRO A 98 4.38 3.86 10.74
N ASP A 99 4.50 4.16 12.03
CA ASP A 99 5.57 5.02 12.53
C ASP A 99 6.88 4.20 12.54
N SER A 100 7.94 4.77 11.96
CA SER A 100 9.28 4.22 11.96
C SER A 100 9.82 3.92 13.37
N LYS A 101 9.20 4.47 14.42
CA LYS A 101 9.63 4.31 15.82
C LYS A 101 8.98 3.13 16.56
N GLY A 102 8.23 2.26 15.88
CA GLY A 102 7.83 0.96 16.43
C GLY A 102 6.59 0.95 17.33
N PHE A 103 5.98 2.11 17.61
CA PHE A 103 4.69 2.16 18.26
C PHE A 103 3.59 1.81 17.23
N ASN A 104 2.89 0.69 17.49
CA ASN A 104 1.69 0.21 16.79
C ASN A 104 1.89 -0.53 15.44
N LEU A 105 3.03 -1.21 15.24
CA LEU A 105 3.24 -2.06 14.05
C LEU A 105 2.24 -3.22 13.96
N ILE A 106 1.91 -3.86 15.09
CA ILE A 106 0.99 -5.02 15.13
C ILE A 106 -0.45 -4.58 14.80
N GLU A 107 -0.92 -3.46 15.37
CA GLU A 107 -2.25 -2.92 15.08
C GLU A 107 -2.38 -2.46 13.62
N SER A 108 -1.35 -1.81 13.08
CA SER A 108 -1.29 -1.43 11.66
C SER A 108 -1.30 -2.67 10.76
N ALA A 109 -0.50 -3.70 11.06
CA ALA A 109 -0.44 -4.93 10.29
C ALA A 109 -1.79 -5.66 10.26
N ASN A 110 -2.47 -5.78 11.40
CA ASN A 110 -3.80 -6.41 11.47
C ASN A 110 -4.83 -5.67 10.62
N PHE A 111 -4.79 -4.33 10.60
CA PHE A 111 -5.67 -3.53 9.76
C PHE A 111 -5.41 -3.77 8.26
N TRP A 112 -4.14 -3.80 7.84
CA TRP A 112 -3.78 -4.06 6.44
C TRP A 112 -4.09 -5.50 6.01
N ILE A 113 -3.89 -6.49 6.87
CA ILE A 113 -4.26 -7.89 6.62
C ILE A 113 -5.78 -8.00 6.45
N ALA A 114 -6.57 -7.39 7.33
CA ALA A 114 -8.02 -7.39 7.23
C ALA A 114 -8.50 -6.72 5.93
N THR A 115 -7.87 -5.61 5.55
CA THR A 115 -8.15 -4.90 4.29
C THR A 115 -7.83 -5.76 3.07
N ALA A 116 -6.67 -6.42 3.05
CA ALA A 116 -6.28 -7.31 1.97
C ALA A 116 -7.23 -8.52 1.87
N ALA A 117 -7.62 -9.10 3.00
CA ALA A 117 -8.59 -10.19 3.04
C ALA A 117 -9.97 -9.77 2.50
N ALA A 118 -10.46 -8.59 2.88
CA ALA A 118 -11.70 -8.03 2.36
C ALA A 118 -11.63 -7.79 0.84
N PHE A 119 -10.51 -7.25 0.35
CA PHE A 119 -10.29 -7.05 -1.07
C PHE A 119 -10.25 -8.37 -1.85
N LEU A 120 -9.53 -9.38 -1.35
CA LEU A 120 -9.49 -10.70 -1.96
C LEU A 120 -10.87 -11.37 -1.99
N ALA A 121 -11.65 -11.24 -0.92
CA ALA A 121 -13.03 -11.73 -0.87
C ALA A 121 -13.90 -11.05 -1.93
N PHE A 122 -13.75 -9.73 -2.10
CA PHE A 122 -14.45 -8.97 -3.13
C PHE A 122 -14.07 -9.43 -4.55
N VAL A 123 -12.77 -9.57 -4.84
CA VAL A 123 -12.31 -10.08 -6.15
C VAL A 123 -12.81 -11.50 -6.39
N GLY A 124 -12.74 -12.37 -5.38
CA GLY A 124 -13.26 -13.74 -5.46
C GLY A 124 -14.76 -13.79 -5.74
N PHE A 125 -15.53 -12.89 -5.13
CA PHE A 125 -16.97 -12.77 -5.39
C PHE A 125 -17.24 -12.39 -6.86
N ILE A 126 -16.52 -11.41 -7.41
CA ILE A 126 -16.67 -11.01 -8.82
C ILE A 126 -16.27 -12.15 -9.76
N LEU A 127 -15.13 -12.81 -9.52
CA LEU A 127 -14.71 -13.95 -10.32
C LEU A 127 -15.74 -15.09 -10.27
N GLY A 128 -16.31 -15.36 -9.09
CA GLY A 128 -17.39 -16.31 -8.92
C GLY A 128 -18.60 -16.00 -9.81
N LEU A 129 -19.05 -14.75 -9.84
CA LEU A 129 -20.15 -14.31 -10.72
C LEU A 129 -19.80 -14.51 -12.20
N THR A 130 -18.59 -14.15 -12.62
CA THR A 130 -18.16 -14.34 -14.02
C THR A 130 -18.13 -15.83 -14.39
N SER A 131 -17.68 -16.70 -13.48
CA SER A 131 -17.63 -18.14 -13.71
C SER A 131 -19.02 -18.73 -13.93
N ILE A 132 -20.06 -18.23 -13.26
CA ILE A 132 -21.45 -18.69 -13.46
C ILE A 132 -21.93 -18.35 -14.87
N VAL A 133 -21.64 -17.14 -15.35
CA VAL A 133 -22.02 -16.70 -16.71
C VAL A 133 -21.30 -17.56 -17.76
N TYR A 134 -19.99 -17.75 -17.59
CA TYR A 134 -19.21 -18.60 -18.50
C TYR A 134 -19.66 -20.07 -18.47
N ALA A 135 -20.04 -20.59 -17.31
CA ALA A 135 -20.57 -21.96 -17.21
C ALA A 135 -21.87 -22.13 -18.01
N LYS A 136 -22.79 -21.15 -17.93
CA LYS A 136 -24.01 -21.17 -18.74
C LYS A 136 -23.69 -21.12 -20.25
N TRP A 137 -22.79 -20.23 -20.65
CA TRP A 137 -22.40 -20.11 -22.05
C TRP A 137 -21.75 -21.39 -22.58
N SER A 138 -20.84 -21.99 -21.79
CA SER A 138 -20.21 -23.27 -22.11
C SER A 138 -21.23 -24.40 -22.25
N TYR A 139 -22.23 -24.44 -21.37
CA TYR A 139 -23.33 -25.41 -21.47
C TYR A 139 -24.14 -25.22 -22.76
N ASP A 140 -24.56 -23.99 -23.07
CA ASP A 140 -25.33 -23.70 -24.28
C ASP A 140 -24.53 -24.02 -25.56
N VAL A 141 -23.23 -23.74 -25.58
CA VAL A 141 -22.33 -24.12 -26.68
C VAL A 141 -22.19 -25.64 -26.77
N GLY A 142 -22.05 -26.33 -25.65
CA GLY A 142 -21.96 -27.80 -25.61
C GLY A 142 -23.21 -28.49 -26.16
N VAL A 143 -24.39 -28.01 -25.78
CA VAL A 143 -25.66 -28.54 -26.30
C VAL A 143 -25.76 -28.34 -27.82
N LYS A 144 -25.42 -27.14 -28.33
CA LYS A 144 -25.39 -26.88 -29.77
C LYS A 144 -24.36 -27.73 -30.51
N SER A 145 -23.21 -27.98 -29.90
CA SER A 145 -22.19 -28.85 -30.48
C SER A 145 -22.69 -30.28 -30.64
N MET A 146 -23.48 -30.76 -29.68
CA MET A 146 -24.03 -32.12 -29.72
C MET A 146 -25.03 -32.29 -30.88
N THR A 147 -25.93 -31.32 -31.08
CA THR A 147 -26.91 -31.36 -32.17
C THR A 147 -26.23 -31.29 -33.54
N ILE A 148 -25.22 -30.42 -33.70
CA ILE A 148 -24.44 -30.33 -34.94
C ILE A 148 -23.72 -31.64 -35.24
N SER A 149 -23.22 -32.32 -34.20
CA SER A 149 -22.55 -33.61 -34.36
C SER A 149 -23.50 -34.67 -34.89
N GLU A 150 -24.75 -34.71 -34.42
CA GLU A 150 -25.78 -35.63 -34.91
C GLU A 150 -26.11 -35.38 -36.39
N GLU A 151 -26.34 -34.13 -36.78
CA GLU A 151 -26.60 -33.76 -38.18
C GLU A 151 -25.40 -34.11 -39.10
N SER A 152 -24.18 -33.88 -38.62
CA SER A 152 -22.97 -34.21 -39.38
C SER A 152 -22.80 -35.71 -39.61
N LEU A 153 -23.26 -36.54 -38.66
CA LEU A 153 -23.19 -37.99 -38.76
C LEU A 153 -24.16 -38.50 -39.84
N GLU A 154 -25.38 -37.96 -39.88
CA GLU A 154 -26.34 -38.30 -40.94
C GLU A 154 -25.86 -37.84 -42.32
N LEU A 155 -25.31 -36.63 -42.43
CA LEU A 155 -24.72 -36.14 -43.67
C LEU A 155 -23.58 -37.05 -44.15
N THR A 156 -22.70 -37.46 -43.23
CA THR A 156 -21.57 -38.35 -43.53
C THR A 156 -22.04 -39.72 -43.99
N ARG A 157 -23.10 -40.26 -43.37
CA ARG A 157 -23.72 -41.52 -43.81
C ARG A 157 -24.28 -41.41 -45.22
N LEU A 158 -24.95 -40.32 -45.56
CA LEU A 158 -25.47 -40.10 -46.92
C LEU A 158 -24.34 -39.95 -47.94
N GLN A 159 -23.29 -39.20 -47.62
CA GLN A 159 -22.11 -39.07 -48.48
C GLN A 159 -21.43 -40.42 -48.72
N TYR A 160 -21.30 -41.22 -47.66
CA TYR A 160 -20.75 -42.58 -47.76
C TYR A 160 -21.58 -43.47 -48.69
N LYS A 161 -22.92 -43.44 -48.59
CA LYS A 161 -23.79 -44.22 -49.49
C LYS A 161 -23.68 -43.76 -50.94
N LEU A 162 -23.60 -42.45 -51.18
CA LEU A 162 -23.46 -41.89 -52.53
C LEU A 162 -22.10 -42.26 -53.15
N SER A 163 -21.01 -42.15 -52.39
CA SER A 163 -19.68 -42.53 -52.87
C SER A 163 -19.58 -44.02 -53.16
N LEU A 164 -20.19 -44.85 -52.30
CA LEU A 164 -20.30 -46.30 -52.53
C LEU A 164 -21.04 -46.60 -53.82
N ALA A 165 -22.24 -46.01 -54.01
CA ALA A 165 -23.03 -46.20 -55.22
C ALA A 165 -22.29 -45.75 -56.49
N GLN A 166 -21.51 -44.67 -56.42
CA GLN A 166 -20.69 -44.19 -57.53
C GLN A 166 -19.54 -45.15 -57.86
N ALA A 167 -18.82 -45.64 -56.86
CA ALA A 167 -17.73 -46.61 -57.04
C ALA A 167 -18.25 -47.94 -57.62
N CYS A 168 -19.43 -48.41 -57.18
CA CYS A 168 -20.03 -49.63 -57.71
C CYS A 168 -20.65 -49.46 -59.11
N SER A 169 -20.85 -48.21 -59.57
CA SER A 169 -21.32 -47.94 -60.94
C SER A 169 -20.20 -48.05 -61.99
N ASP A 170 -18.92 -47.92 -61.61
CA ASP A 170 -17.79 -48.11 -62.52
C ASP A 170 -17.37 -49.60 -62.52
N PRO A 171 -17.46 -50.31 -63.66
CA PRO A 171 -17.17 -51.74 -63.73
C PRO A 171 -15.70 -52.10 -63.43
N ASN A 172 -14.77 -51.15 -63.55
CA ASN A 172 -13.37 -51.38 -63.23
C ASN A 172 -13.11 -51.24 -61.72
N GLU A 173 -13.76 -50.26 -61.06
CA GLU A 173 -13.64 -50.04 -59.61
C GLU A 173 -14.45 -51.06 -58.80
N ALA A 174 -15.64 -51.45 -59.28
CA ALA A 174 -16.46 -52.47 -58.64
C ALA A 174 -15.74 -53.83 -58.49
N ARG A 175 -14.84 -54.17 -59.42
CA ARG A 175 -14.02 -55.39 -59.35
C ARG A 175 -12.96 -55.35 -58.24
N LEU A 176 -12.54 -54.16 -57.80
CA LEU A 176 -11.56 -53.98 -56.73
C LEU A 176 -12.21 -54.01 -55.33
N LEU A 177 -13.52 -53.82 -55.25
CA LEU A 177 -14.30 -53.77 -54.00
C LEU A 177 -15.43 -54.82 -54.00
N PRO A 178 -15.10 -56.12 -54.17
CA PRO A 178 -16.11 -57.17 -54.32
C PRO A 178 -17.03 -57.26 -53.09
N ASP A 179 -16.47 -57.18 -51.88
CA ASP A 179 -17.22 -57.30 -50.61
C ASP A 179 -18.20 -56.15 -50.34
N PHE A 180 -18.06 -55.03 -51.06
CA PHE A 180 -18.88 -53.82 -50.87
C PHE A 180 -19.88 -53.60 -52.00
N CYS A 181 -19.60 -54.10 -53.21
CA CYS A 181 -20.42 -53.92 -54.40
C CYS A 181 -21.21 -55.17 -54.81
N SER A 182 -20.97 -56.34 -54.20
CA SER A 182 -21.83 -57.51 -54.34
C SER A 182 -23.08 -57.33 -53.48
N ALA A 183 -24.24 -57.21 -54.10
CA ALA A 183 -25.53 -57.10 -53.41
C ALA A 183 -25.69 -58.21 -52.36
N GLU A 184 -26.07 -57.82 -51.13
CA GLU A 184 -26.90 -58.67 -50.28
C GLU A 184 -28.12 -59.11 -51.11
N GLU A 185 -28.26 -60.42 -51.35
CA GLU A 185 -29.53 -61.04 -51.78
C GLU A 185 -30.58 -60.97 -50.67
#